data_AF-A0A2M6ZKQ8-F1
#
_entry.id   AF-A0A2M6ZKQ8-F1
#
_cell.length_a   1.000
_cell.length_b   1.000
_cell.length_c   1.000
_cell.angle_alpha   90.00
_cell.angle_beta   90.00
_cell.angle_gamma   90.00
#
_symmetry.space_group_name_H-M   'P 1'
#
loop_
_entity.id
_entity.type
_entity.pdbx_description
1 polymer ?
#
loop_
_entity_poly.entity_id
_entity_poly.type
_entity_poly.pdbx_seq_one_letter_code
_entity_poly.pdbx_strand_id
1 'polypeptide(L)'
;KYWEIKCQNPAWPGDPDGFCILHSQDKEKNPDDFQAALQARWKQTDQESYDFRGVFFPGFFEPVEVFGSQEFNQPVDFSWATFTKGANFYGAAFTKRAHFFKATFTEGADFYGAAIGGPVVFWGINPRDEAGRAPSFIGIFSRLEFQDRGVLRFQDTSLARVRFEGADLRRPEFHHVTWGSIGGRQIIYDEASLRQEEKEKPWFWDWFWARLSGHLALIAFALEIGHTADTTGRDSIGAYLAEEPAPPEPPWGDKYGEVERLYRNLKLNYEAAGDYKNAGDFHYG
;
A
#
# COMPACT_ATOMS: atom_id res chain seq x y z
N LYS A 1 -0.88 -19.61 24.22
CA LYS A 1 -0.70 -18.50 23.26
C LYS A 1 0.70 -17.91 23.52
N TYR A 2 1.50 -17.64 22.49
CA TYR A 2 2.97 -17.45 22.55
C TYR A 2 3.45 -16.11 23.19
N TRP A 3 2.98 -15.75 24.39
CA TRP A 3 3.26 -14.43 25.00
C TRP A 3 3.96 -14.46 26.37
N GLU A 4 4.65 -15.52 26.76
CA GLU A 4 5.51 -15.50 27.96
C GLU A 4 6.85 -14.78 27.71
N ILE A 5 6.88 -13.74 26.88
CA ILE A 5 7.96 -12.76 27.01
C ILE A 5 7.60 -11.98 28.26
N LYS A 6 8.17 -12.38 29.41
CA LYS A 6 8.02 -11.63 30.65
C LYS A 6 8.52 -10.22 30.40
N CYS A 7 7.61 -9.31 30.13
CA CYS A 7 7.91 -7.89 30.12
C CYS A 7 8.46 -7.55 31.51
N GLN A 8 9.65 -6.98 31.56
CA GLN A 8 10.30 -6.63 32.82
C GLN A 8 9.69 -5.35 33.44
N ASN A 9 8.83 -4.65 32.70
CA ASN A 9 8.15 -3.47 33.22
C ASN A 9 7.12 -3.89 34.28
N PRO A 10 6.97 -3.10 35.36
CA PRO A 10 5.94 -3.37 36.35
C PRO A 10 4.55 -3.33 35.71
N ALA A 11 3.62 -4.10 36.28
CA ALA A 11 2.21 -4.04 35.94
C ALA A 11 1.71 -2.59 36.10
N TRP A 12 0.95 -2.12 35.12
CA TRP A 12 0.32 -0.81 35.20
C TRP A 12 -0.95 -0.93 36.05
N PRO A 13 -1.13 -0.10 37.09
CA PRO A 13 -2.28 -0.22 37.98
C PRO A 13 -3.65 -0.13 37.30
N GLY A 14 -3.73 0.48 36.11
CA GLY A 14 -4.96 0.61 35.32
C GLY A 14 -5.36 -0.65 34.56
N ASP A 15 -4.51 -1.69 34.49
CA ASP A 15 -4.79 -2.90 33.74
C ASP A 15 -5.21 -4.07 34.67
N PRO A 16 -6.44 -4.61 34.54
CA PRO A 16 -6.95 -5.65 35.43
C PRO A 16 -6.24 -7.01 35.25
N ASP A 17 -5.60 -7.23 34.10
CA ASP A 17 -4.89 -8.46 33.76
C ASP A 17 -3.40 -8.39 34.14
N GLY A 18 -2.96 -7.27 34.73
CA GLY A 18 -1.61 -7.06 35.22
C GLY A 18 -0.59 -6.77 34.12
N PHE A 19 -1.02 -6.35 32.93
CA PHE A 19 -0.09 -5.92 31.89
C PHE A 19 0.59 -4.60 32.25
N CYS A 20 1.81 -4.39 31.77
CA CYS A 20 2.42 -3.07 31.85
C CYS A 20 1.74 -2.12 30.85
N ILE A 21 1.94 -0.81 31.00
CA ILE A 21 1.24 0.19 30.18
C ILE A 21 1.50 0.04 28.66
N LEU A 22 2.67 -0.48 28.27
CA LEU A 22 3.00 -0.74 26.85
C LEU A 22 2.20 -1.91 26.27
N HIS A 23 1.90 -2.92 27.09
CA HIS A 23 1.24 -4.16 26.69
C HIS A 23 -0.26 -4.18 27.01
N SER A 24 -0.74 -3.26 27.85
CA SER A 24 -2.16 -3.07 28.12
C SER A 24 -2.90 -2.69 26.84
N GLN A 25 -4.01 -3.39 26.58
CA GLN A 25 -4.91 -3.14 25.45
C GLN A 25 -5.96 -2.06 25.74
N ASP A 26 -5.89 -1.44 26.93
CA ASP A 26 -6.71 -0.28 27.22
C ASP A 26 -6.36 0.87 26.26
N LYS A 27 -7.37 1.32 25.51
CA LYS A 27 -7.24 2.40 24.54
C LYS A 27 -7.20 3.77 25.21
N GLU A 28 -7.70 3.86 26.44
CA GLU A 28 -7.80 5.08 27.23
C GLU A 28 -6.66 5.19 28.26
N LYS A 29 -5.61 4.37 28.14
CA LYS A 29 -4.41 4.49 28.97
C LYS A 29 -3.80 5.88 28.86
N ASN A 30 -3.27 6.37 29.97
CA ASN A 30 -2.75 7.73 30.05
C ASN A 30 -1.64 7.97 29.00
N PRO A 31 -1.78 9.00 28.15
CA PRO A 31 -0.80 9.31 27.11
C PRO A 31 0.61 9.59 27.60
N ASP A 32 0.74 10.41 28.63
CA ASP A 32 2.02 10.84 29.18
C ASP A 32 2.77 9.64 29.79
N ASP A 33 2.06 8.79 30.53
CA ASP A 33 2.63 7.58 31.13
C ASP A 33 3.11 6.59 30.05
N PHE A 34 2.32 6.39 28.98
CA PHE A 34 2.73 5.51 27.88
C PHE A 34 3.95 6.10 27.16
N GLN A 35 3.94 7.39 26.86
CA GLN A 35 5.05 8.06 26.18
C GLN A 35 6.32 8.00 27.04
N ALA A 36 6.22 8.20 28.36
CA ALA A 36 7.33 8.05 29.28
C ALA A 36 7.88 6.61 29.28
N ALA A 37 7.00 5.60 29.31
CA ALA A 37 7.41 4.20 29.23
C ALA A 37 8.07 3.84 27.89
N LEU A 38 7.60 4.43 26.79
CA LEU A 38 8.16 4.24 25.45
C LEU A 38 9.53 4.93 25.30
N GLN A 39 9.65 6.18 25.74
CA GLN A 39 10.92 6.91 25.76
C GLN A 39 11.96 6.23 26.66
N ALA A 40 11.54 5.64 27.78
CA ALA A 40 12.41 4.86 28.64
C ALA A 40 12.97 3.61 27.95
N ARG A 41 12.31 3.07 26.92
CA ARG A 41 12.87 2.02 26.05
C ARG A 41 13.89 2.58 25.07
N TRP A 42 13.60 3.74 24.46
CA TRP A 42 14.50 4.39 23.50
C TRP A 42 15.83 4.83 24.12
N LYS A 43 15.80 5.34 25.35
CA LYS A 43 16.97 5.91 26.04
C LYS A 43 17.92 4.86 26.64
N GLN A 44 17.61 3.57 26.55
CA GLN A 44 18.51 2.52 27.02
C GLN A 44 19.64 2.34 25.99
N THR A 45 20.69 3.15 26.11
CA THR A 45 21.85 3.20 25.21
C THR A 45 22.65 1.90 25.11
N ASP A 46 22.47 0.99 26.05
CA ASP A 46 23.15 -0.31 26.11
C ASP A 46 22.35 -1.45 25.46
N GLN A 47 21.16 -1.17 24.91
CA GLN A 47 20.39 -2.21 24.23
C GLN A 47 21.10 -2.64 22.94
N GLU A 48 21.07 -3.94 22.64
CA GLU A 48 21.52 -4.48 21.35
C GLU A 48 20.43 -4.40 20.28
N SER A 49 19.18 -4.14 20.68
CA SER A 49 17.99 -4.09 19.83
C SER A 49 16.84 -3.33 20.48
N TYR A 50 16.05 -2.63 19.68
CA TYR A 50 14.77 -2.06 20.08
C TYR A 50 13.67 -3.14 20.11
N ASP A 51 13.15 -3.44 21.30
CA ASP A 51 12.10 -4.46 21.49
C ASP A 51 10.72 -3.82 21.72
N PHE A 52 9.89 -3.84 20.68
CA PHE A 52 8.48 -3.41 20.68
C PHE A 52 7.52 -4.59 20.51
N ARG A 53 7.95 -5.81 20.81
CA ARG A 53 7.11 -6.99 20.62
C ARG A 53 5.87 -6.92 21.50
N GLY A 54 4.72 -7.15 20.88
CA GLY A 54 3.41 -7.16 21.54
C GLY A 54 2.93 -5.79 22.05
N VAL A 55 3.67 -4.69 21.81
CA VAL A 55 3.26 -3.37 22.29
C VAL A 55 1.94 -2.96 21.62
N PHE A 56 1.02 -2.46 22.42
CA PHE A 56 -0.26 -1.93 21.97
C PHE A 56 -0.16 -0.41 21.89
N PHE A 57 -0.01 0.14 20.69
CA PHE A 57 0.08 1.57 20.44
C PHE A 57 -1.32 2.18 20.38
N PRO A 58 -1.70 3.01 21.36
CA PRO A 58 -3.01 3.65 21.42
C PRO A 58 -3.11 4.81 20.41
N GLY A 59 -4.34 5.25 20.17
CA GLY A 59 -4.66 6.13 19.03
C GLY A 59 -4.47 7.63 19.23
N PHE A 60 -3.94 8.06 20.38
CA PHE A 60 -3.71 9.48 20.68
C PHE A 60 -2.32 9.96 20.28
N PHE A 61 -1.45 9.07 19.79
CA PHE A 61 -0.17 9.47 19.23
C PHE A 61 -0.40 10.21 17.91
N GLU A 62 -0.15 11.52 17.91
CA GLU A 62 -0.10 12.28 16.67
C GLU A 62 1.01 11.71 15.77
N PRO A 63 0.83 11.70 14.44
CA PRO A 63 1.70 10.96 13.51
C PRO A 63 3.19 11.32 13.65
N VAL A 64 3.56 12.53 14.07
CA VAL A 64 4.97 12.96 14.04
C VAL A 64 5.80 12.43 15.22
N GLU A 65 5.19 11.96 16.31
CA GLU A 65 5.93 11.92 17.59
C GLU A 65 6.65 10.62 17.95
N VAL A 66 6.49 9.51 17.23
CA VAL A 66 7.01 8.21 17.70
C VAL A 66 8.12 7.61 16.84
N PHE A 67 7.88 7.33 15.56
CA PHE A 67 8.88 6.67 14.69
C PHE A 67 9.22 7.48 13.44
N GLY A 68 8.50 8.56 13.15
CA GLY A 68 8.78 9.45 12.04
C GLY A 68 10.17 10.06 12.14
N SER A 69 10.91 10.06 11.02
CA SER A 69 12.27 10.57 10.87
C SER A 69 13.30 9.96 11.84
N GLN A 70 12.97 8.84 12.51
CA GLN A 70 13.88 8.16 13.42
C GLN A 70 14.86 7.28 12.65
N GLU A 71 16.10 7.24 13.11
CA GLU A 71 17.09 6.28 12.64
C GLU A 71 17.14 5.05 13.57
N PHE A 72 16.71 3.90 13.05
CA PHE A 72 16.87 2.61 13.70
C PHE A 72 18.25 2.02 13.37
N ASN A 73 19.23 2.42 14.16
CA ASN A 73 20.64 1.98 14.05
C ASN A 73 20.96 0.66 14.77
N GLN A 74 19.96 0.07 15.41
CA GLN A 74 19.96 -1.26 16.00
C GLN A 74 18.80 -2.08 15.44
N PRO A 75 18.88 -3.42 15.47
CA PRO A 75 17.73 -4.26 15.15
C PRO A 75 16.47 -3.84 15.91
N VAL A 76 15.32 -3.75 15.23
CA VAL A 76 14.03 -3.40 15.82
C VAL A 76 13.00 -4.48 15.56
N ASP A 77 12.26 -4.87 16.60
CA ASP A 77 11.26 -5.92 16.53
C ASP A 77 9.87 -5.41 16.95
N PHE A 78 8.96 -5.32 15.99
CA PHE A 78 7.55 -4.97 16.14
C PHE A 78 6.65 -6.22 16.07
N SER A 79 7.18 -7.43 16.27
CA SER A 79 6.39 -8.65 16.17
C SER A 79 5.20 -8.59 17.12
N TRP A 80 4.00 -8.84 16.60
CA TRP A 80 2.73 -8.79 17.34
C TRP A 80 2.36 -7.42 17.92
N ALA A 81 3.07 -6.35 17.55
CA ALA A 81 2.65 -5.00 17.89
C ALA A 81 1.30 -4.69 17.27
N THR A 82 0.49 -3.89 17.98
CA THR A 82 -0.82 -3.44 17.50
C THR A 82 -0.82 -1.93 17.41
N PHE A 83 -1.02 -1.40 16.21
CA PHE A 83 -1.22 0.02 15.93
C PHE A 83 -2.70 0.27 15.72
N THR A 84 -3.33 0.97 16.69
CA THR A 84 -4.78 1.23 16.68
C THR A 84 -5.21 2.41 15.82
N LYS A 85 -4.25 3.24 15.41
CA LYS A 85 -4.37 4.33 14.44
C LYS A 85 -3.26 4.19 13.40
N GLY A 86 -3.21 5.12 12.45
CA GLY A 86 -2.17 5.16 11.43
C GLY A 86 -0.77 5.16 12.04
N ALA A 87 0.02 4.12 11.78
CA ALA A 87 1.40 4.04 12.25
C ALA A 87 2.30 4.91 11.37
N ASN A 88 3.04 5.84 11.94
CA ASN A 88 3.89 6.76 11.17
C ASN A 88 5.37 6.39 11.29
N PHE A 89 5.95 6.02 10.15
CA PHE A 89 7.36 5.79 9.88
C PHE A 89 7.85 6.70 8.72
N TYR A 90 7.18 7.84 8.50
CA TYR A 90 7.53 8.85 7.51
C TYR A 90 8.99 9.24 7.65
N GLY A 91 9.79 9.10 6.59
CA GLY A 91 11.21 9.45 6.60
C GLY A 91 12.08 8.63 7.57
N ALA A 92 11.56 7.55 8.17
CA ALA A 92 12.35 6.72 9.08
C ALA A 92 13.46 5.99 8.32
N ALA A 93 14.62 5.80 8.97
CA ALA A 93 15.76 5.10 8.41
C ALA A 93 16.00 3.77 9.14
N PHE A 94 15.84 2.65 8.45
CA PHE A 94 16.12 1.32 8.99
C PHE A 94 17.50 0.85 8.53
N THR A 95 18.56 1.19 9.28
CA THR A 95 19.94 0.84 8.89
C THR A 95 20.34 -0.57 9.35
N LYS A 96 19.55 -1.16 10.27
CA LYS A 96 19.63 -2.56 10.70
C LYS A 96 18.33 -3.31 10.41
N ARG A 97 18.24 -4.54 10.91
CA ARG A 97 17.10 -5.43 10.74
C ARG A 97 15.83 -4.85 11.40
N ALA A 98 14.73 -4.75 10.68
CA ALA A 98 13.41 -4.38 11.22
C ALA A 98 12.38 -5.46 10.92
N HIS A 99 11.70 -5.98 11.94
CA HIS A 99 10.74 -7.07 11.81
C HIS A 99 9.32 -6.65 12.20
N PHE A 100 8.37 -6.90 11.31
CA PHE A 100 6.93 -6.73 11.53
C PHE A 100 6.24 -8.09 11.37
N PHE A 101 6.53 -9.03 12.26
CA PHE A 101 5.90 -10.36 12.21
C PHE A 101 4.54 -10.34 12.91
N LYS A 102 3.47 -10.60 12.14
CA LYS A 102 2.08 -10.61 12.63
C LYS A 102 1.68 -9.36 13.42
N ALA A 103 2.29 -8.23 13.07
CA ALA A 103 1.87 -6.93 13.55
C ALA A 103 0.49 -6.58 12.96
N THR A 104 -0.29 -5.79 13.71
CA THR A 104 -1.63 -5.35 13.32
C THR A 104 -1.65 -3.85 13.12
N PHE A 105 -2.07 -3.40 11.94
CA PHE A 105 -2.28 -2.00 11.55
C PHE A 105 -3.76 -1.80 11.21
N THR A 106 -4.51 -1.14 12.09
CA THR A 106 -5.96 -0.96 11.93
C THR A 106 -6.33 0.11 10.91
N GLU A 107 -5.59 1.22 10.87
CA GLU A 107 -5.82 2.34 9.94
C GLU A 107 -4.69 2.49 8.90
N GLY A 108 -3.70 1.60 8.94
CA GLY A 108 -2.59 1.56 7.99
C GLY A 108 -1.27 2.05 8.57
N ALA A 109 -0.27 2.15 7.71
CA ALA A 109 1.06 2.62 8.07
C ALA A 109 1.67 3.48 6.95
N ASP A 110 2.32 4.56 7.35
CA ASP A 110 3.02 5.49 6.46
C ASP A 110 4.54 5.29 6.55
N PHE A 111 5.14 4.84 5.45
CA PHE A 111 6.58 4.69 5.24
C PHE A 111 7.07 5.60 4.11
N TYR A 112 6.34 6.69 3.81
CA TYR A 112 6.73 7.63 2.77
C TYR A 112 8.15 8.15 3.02
N GLY A 113 9.00 8.07 1.99
CA GLY A 113 10.38 8.54 2.08
C GLY A 113 11.27 7.76 3.05
N ALA A 114 10.83 6.58 3.54
CA ALA A 114 11.64 5.78 4.44
C ALA A 114 12.90 5.23 3.73
N ALA A 115 14.01 5.19 4.45
CA ALA A 115 15.28 4.67 3.98
C ALA A 115 15.50 3.23 4.45
N ILE A 116 15.71 2.33 3.50
CA ILE A 116 15.95 0.90 3.71
C ILE A 116 17.45 0.66 3.58
N GLY A 117 18.16 0.66 4.72
CA GLY A 117 19.60 0.41 4.82
C GLY A 117 19.96 -1.03 5.22
N GLY A 118 19.08 -1.68 5.98
CA GLY A 118 19.16 -3.08 6.37
C GLY A 118 17.92 -3.89 5.94
N PRO A 119 17.80 -5.15 6.41
CA PRO A 119 16.65 -5.98 6.08
C PRO A 119 15.38 -5.54 6.83
N VAL A 120 14.33 -5.16 6.10
CA VAL A 120 13.01 -4.84 6.64
C VAL A 120 12.02 -5.89 6.17
N VAL A 121 11.38 -6.60 7.11
CA VAL A 121 10.51 -7.75 6.81
C VAL A 121 9.12 -7.55 7.38
N PHE A 122 8.12 -7.54 6.51
CA PHE A 122 6.70 -7.60 6.85
C PHE A 122 6.21 -9.03 6.61
N TRP A 123 5.89 -9.75 7.68
CA TRP A 123 5.47 -11.15 7.56
C TRP A 123 4.15 -11.40 8.28
N GLY A 124 3.11 -11.73 7.50
CA GLY A 124 1.81 -12.11 8.06
C GLY A 124 1.14 -10.96 8.81
N ILE A 125 1.47 -9.72 8.45
CA ILE A 125 0.85 -8.52 9.01
C ILE A 125 -0.63 -8.51 8.69
N ASN A 126 -1.40 -7.88 9.58
CA ASN A 126 -2.86 -7.92 9.56
C ASN A 126 -3.37 -9.38 9.46
N PRO A 127 -3.00 -10.23 10.45
CA PRO A 127 -3.37 -11.64 10.44
C PRO A 127 -4.89 -11.79 10.41
N ARG A 128 -5.35 -12.95 9.93
CA ARG A 128 -6.78 -13.25 9.85
C ARG A 128 -7.44 -13.11 11.22
N ASP A 129 -8.60 -12.47 11.24
CA ASP A 129 -9.44 -12.41 12.44
C ASP A 129 -10.02 -13.80 12.78
N GLU A 130 -10.75 -13.90 13.89
CA GLU A 130 -11.38 -15.15 14.33
C GLU A 130 -12.36 -15.74 13.30
N ALA A 131 -12.91 -14.89 12.41
CA ALA A 131 -13.77 -15.29 11.30
C ALA A 131 -12.98 -15.68 10.03
N GLY A 132 -11.65 -15.71 10.09
CA GLY A 132 -10.78 -16.06 8.96
C GLY A 132 -10.60 -14.95 7.93
N ARG A 133 -11.14 -13.75 8.17
CA ARG A 133 -11.01 -12.61 7.25
C ARG A 133 -9.63 -11.99 7.42
N ALA A 134 -8.89 -11.82 6.32
CA ALA A 134 -7.62 -11.09 6.32
C ALA A 134 -7.92 -9.60 6.08
N PRO A 135 -7.81 -8.71 7.09
CA PRO A 135 -8.00 -7.28 6.86
C PRO A 135 -6.92 -6.75 5.92
N SER A 136 -7.31 -5.91 4.94
CA SER A 136 -6.34 -5.30 4.03
C SER A 136 -5.36 -4.43 4.81
N PHE A 137 -4.08 -4.60 4.55
CA PHE A 137 -3.06 -3.66 4.99
C PHE A 137 -3.08 -2.44 4.09
N ILE A 138 -3.32 -1.26 4.67
CA ILE A 138 -3.17 0.03 4.00
C ILE A 138 -1.75 0.50 4.28
N GLY A 139 -0.91 0.57 3.24
CA GLY A 139 0.49 0.94 3.38
C GLY A 139 0.88 2.03 2.39
N ILE A 140 1.62 3.03 2.84
CA ILE A 140 2.24 4.03 1.97
C ILE A 140 3.74 3.76 1.95
N PHE A 141 4.24 3.20 0.85
CA PHE A 141 5.66 2.94 0.62
C PHE A 141 6.16 3.78 -0.57
N SER A 142 5.59 4.98 -0.71
CA SER A 142 5.95 5.89 -1.78
C SER A 142 7.33 6.49 -1.51
N ARG A 143 8.11 6.66 -2.58
CA ARG A 143 9.46 7.27 -2.55
C ARG A 143 10.43 6.61 -1.56
N LEU A 144 10.37 5.29 -1.42
CA LEU A 144 11.37 4.54 -0.65
C LEU A 144 12.78 4.76 -1.19
N GLU A 145 13.75 4.86 -0.29
CA GLU A 145 15.16 4.93 -0.61
C GLU A 145 15.85 3.61 -0.26
N PHE A 146 16.45 2.92 -1.24
CA PHE A 146 17.20 1.70 -0.99
C PHE A 146 18.70 1.96 -0.99
N GLN A 147 19.36 1.72 0.13
CA GLN A 147 20.83 1.75 0.23
C GLN A 147 21.42 0.39 -0.21
N ASP A 148 22.75 0.27 -0.29
CA ASP A 148 23.43 -0.90 -0.88
C ASP A 148 23.02 -2.26 -0.28
N ARG A 149 22.80 -2.32 1.03
CA ARG A 149 22.39 -3.55 1.75
C ARG A 149 20.90 -3.61 2.09
N GLY A 150 20.12 -2.63 1.64
CA GLY A 150 18.69 -2.55 1.88
C GLY A 150 17.94 -3.68 1.19
N VAL A 151 17.16 -4.42 1.96
CA VAL A 151 16.22 -5.43 1.46
C VAL A 151 14.88 -5.18 2.12
N LEU A 152 13.83 -5.03 1.31
CA LEU A 152 12.46 -4.94 1.78
C LEU A 152 11.73 -6.21 1.38
N ARG A 153 11.18 -6.94 2.35
CA ARG A 153 10.44 -8.19 2.10
C ARG A 153 9.00 -8.06 2.58
N PHE A 154 8.07 -8.48 1.74
CA PHE A 154 6.69 -8.76 2.10
C PHE A 154 6.42 -10.26 1.99
N GLN A 155 5.86 -10.85 3.04
CA GLN A 155 5.59 -12.27 3.10
C GLN A 155 4.20 -12.57 3.69
N ASP A 156 3.46 -13.46 3.04
CA ASP A 156 2.15 -13.97 3.50
C ASP A 156 1.17 -12.82 3.86
N THR A 157 1.11 -11.78 3.03
CA THR A 157 0.31 -10.58 3.29
C THR A 157 -0.34 -10.00 2.04
N SER A 158 -1.38 -9.18 2.22
CA SER A 158 -2.07 -8.51 1.11
C SER A 158 -1.46 -7.13 0.84
N LEU A 159 -1.06 -6.92 -0.41
CA LEU A 159 -0.57 -5.65 -0.95
C LEU A 159 -1.64 -4.91 -1.77
N ALA A 160 -2.89 -5.38 -1.73
CA ALA A 160 -3.99 -4.83 -2.53
C ALA A 160 -4.33 -3.35 -2.24
N ARG A 161 -3.84 -2.81 -1.12
CA ARG A 161 -4.02 -1.40 -0.71
C ARG A 161 -2.70 -0.73 -0.33
N VAL A 162 -1.60 -1.14 -0.96
CA VAL A 162 -0.26 -0.61 -0.70
C VAL A 162 0.21 0.25 -1.87
N ARG A 163 0.52 1.52 -1.60
CA ARG A 163 1.06 2.46 -2.61
C ARG A 163 2.57 2.36 -2.69
N PHE A 164 3.10 2.39 -3.91
CA PHE A 164 4.53 2.35 -4.20
C PHE A 164 4.98 3.49 -5.13
N GLU A 165 4.15 4.51 -5.37
CA GLU A 165 4.50 5.68 -6.17
C GLU A 165 5.92 6.20 -5.88
N GLY A 166 6.75 6.35 -6.91
CA GLY A 166 8.12 6.82 -6.73
C GLY A 166 9.13 5.72 -6.35
N ALA A 167 8.71 4.55 -5.86
CA ALA A 167 9.62 3.50 -5.39
C ALA A 167 10.23 2.64 -6.52
N ASP A 168 11.39 2.04 -6.24
CA ASP A 168 12.03 1.04 -7.11
C ASP A 168 11.61 -0.38 -6.71
N LEU A 169 10.67 -0.96 -7.45
CA LEU A 169 10.15 -2.31 -7.20
C LEU A 169 11.05 -3.43 -7.74
N ARG A 170 12.23 -3.14 -8.30
CA ARG A 170 13.14 -4.19 -8.80
C ARG A 170 13.82 -4.99 -7.69
N ARG A 171 13.98 -4.38 -6.51
CA ARG A 171 14.74 -4.93 -5.38
C ARG A 171 13.91 -5.60 -4.29
N PRO A 172 12.68 -5.16 -3.95
CA PRO A 172 11.87 -5.81 -2.92
C PRO A 172 11.62 -7.29 -3.21
N GLU A 173 11.40 -8.05 -2.15
CA GLU A 173 11.09 -9.47 -2.22
C GLU A 173 9.60 -9.68 -1.88
N PHE A 174 8.90 -10.40 -2.74
CA PHE A 174 7.47 -10.67 -2.61
C PHE A 174 7.24 -12.18 -2.51
N HIS A 175 6.84 -12.67 -1.34
CA HIS A 175 6.60 -14.09 -1.10
C HIS A 175 5.16 -14.35 -0.63
N HIS A 176 4.40 -15.11 -1.42
CA HIS A 176 2.98 -15.39 -1.12
C HIS A 176 2.16 -14.13 -0.79
N VAL A 177 2.42 -13.05 -1.53
CA VAL A 177 1.64 -11.82 -1.41
C VAL A 177 0.44 -11.87 -2.35
N THR A 178 -0.62 -11.13 -2.00
CA THR A 178 -1.78 -10.96 -2.89
C THR A 178 -1.91 -9.50 -3.31
N TRP A 179 -2.07 -9.26 -4.61
CA TRP A 179 -2.30 -7.93 -5.18
C TRP A 179 -3.79 -7.64 -5.36
N GLY A 180 -4.12 -6.38 -5.67
CA GLY A 180 -5.47 -6.03 -6.07
C GLY A 180 -5.82 -6.68 -7.41
N SER A 181 -7.11 -6.73 -7.74
CA SER A 181 -7.55 -7.20 -9.06
C SER A 181 -8.68 -6.36 -9.64
N ILE A 182 -8.60 -6.08 -10.94
CA ILE A 182 -9.67 -5.46 -11.73
C ILE A 182 -9.93 -6.35 -12.93
N GLY A 183 -11.18 -6.83 -13.07
CA GLY A 183 -11.57 -7.69 -14.20
C GLY A 183 -10.77 -8.99 -14.29
N GLY A 184 -10.27 -9.51 -13.18
CA GLY A 184 -9.43 -10.72 -13.14
C GLY A 184 -7.94 -10.49 -13.39
N ARG A 185 -7.53 -9.29 -13.84
CA ARG A 185 -6.12 -8.89 -13.97
C ARG A 185 -5.59 -8.44 -12.62
N GLN A 186 -4.35 -8.81 -12.26
CA GLN A 186 -3.69 -8.29 -11.07
C GLN A 186 -3.25 -6.84 -11.30
N ILE A 187 -3.38 -6.02 -10.27
CA ILE A 187 -3.04 -4.60 -10.34
C ILE A 187 -2.22 -4.12 -9.15
N ILE A 188 -1.34 -3.16 -9.42
CA ILE A 188 -0.71 -2.34 -8.38
C ILE A 188 -1.74 -1.32 -7.89
N TYR A 189 -1.81 -1.09 -6.57
CA TYR A 189 -2.84 -0.23 -5.98
C TYR A 189 -2.76 1.22 -6.48
N ASP A 190 -1.58 1.71 -6.85
CA ASP A 190 -1.38 3.03 -7.46
C ASP A 190 -2.24 3.22 -8.72
N GLU A 191 -2.42 2.17 -9.55
CA GLU A 191 -3.34 2.21 -10.70
C GLU A 191 -4.80 2.33 -10.26
N ALA A 192 -5.23 1.53 -9.28
CA ALA A 192 -6.60 1.60 -8.76
C ALA A 192 -6.91 2.96 -8.13
N SER A 193 -5.96 3.52 -7.38
CA SER A 193 -6.09 4.84 -6.77
C SER A 193 -6.22 5.92 -7.83
N LEU A 194 -5.36 5.90 -8.85
CA LEU A 194 -5.38 6.89 -9.92
C LEU A 194 -6.73 6.86 -10.68
N ARG A 195 -7.21 5.67 -11.04
CA ARG A 195 -8.52 5.48 -11.68
C ARG A 195 -9.69 5.95 -10.80
N GLN A 196 -9.57 5.82 -9.48
CA GLN A 196 -10.59 6.31 -8.55
C GLN A 196 -10.58 7.83 -8.49
N GLU A 197 -9.41 8.44 -8.32
CA GLU A 197 -9.22 9.90 -8.28
C GLU A 197 -9.76 10.59 -9.54
N GLU A 198 -9.66 9.94 -10.71
CA GLU A 198 -10.21 10.44 -11.96
C GLU A 198 -11.73 10.40 -12.02
N LYS A 199 -12.35 9.30 -11.56
CA LYS A 199 -13.83 9.18 -11.54
C LYS A 199 -14.49 10.23 -10.66
N GLU A 200 -13.75 10.75 -9.68
CA GLU A 200 -14.19 11.84 -8.82
C GLU A 200 -14.11 13.22 -9.50
N LYS A 201 -13.44 13.32 -10.66
CA LYS A 201 -13.35 14.56 -11.43
C LYS A 201 -14.56 14.74 -12.35
N PRO A 202 -15.22 15.92 -12.35
CA PRO A 202 -16.34 16.20 -13.25
C PRO A 202 -16.00 16.00 -14.74
N TRP A 203 -14.83 16.48 -15.17
CA TRP A 203 -14.38 16.38 -16.57
C TRP A 203 -14.28 14.93 -17.07
N PHE A 204 -14.03 13.96 -16.17
CA PHE A 204 -13.92 12.55 -16.55
C PHE A 204 -15.22 12.05 -17.14
N TRP A 205 -16.36 12.42 -16.55
CA TRP A 205 -17.66 12.02 -17.03
C TRP A 205 -18.03 12.75 -18.33
N ASP A 206 -17.68 14.03 -18.47
CA ASP A 206 -17.88 14.77 -19.72
C ASP A 206 -17.11 14.13 -20.89
N TRP A 207 -15.85 13.74 -20.65
CA TRP A 207 -15.03 13.02 -21.62
C TRP A 207 -15.54 11.58 -21.87
N PHE A 208 -15.86 10.83 -20.81
CA PHE A 208 -16.34 9.45 -20.90
C PHE A 208 -17.64 9.37 -21.69
N TRP A 209 -18.58 10.29 -21.44
CA TRP A 209 -19.82 10.37 -22.19
C TRP A 209 -19.60 10.82 -23.62
N ALA A 210 -18.69 11.78 -23.89
CA ALA A 210 -18.32 12.14 -25.27
C ALA A 210 -17.72 10.95 -26.05
N ARG A 211 -16.91 10.12 -25.38
CA ARG A 211 -16.33 8.89 -25.96
C ARG A 211 -17.40 7.82 -26.21
N LEU A 212 -18.35 7.65 -25.30
CA LEU A 212 -19.45 6.70 -25.42
C LEU A 212 -20.51 7.14 -26.42
N SER A 213 -20.81 8.43 -26.52
CA SER A 213 -21.78 8.97 -27.49
C SER A 213 -21.32 8.75 -28.93
N GLY A 214 -20.03 8.88 -29.22
CA GLY A 214 -19.47 8.49 -30.53
C GLY A 214 -19.66 6.99 -30.83
N HIS A 215 -19.62 6.14 -29.80
CA HIS A 215 -19.89 4.69 -29.93
C HIS A 215 -21.38 4.32 -29.98
N LEU A 216 -22.26 5.10 -29.36
CA LEU A 216 -23.71 4.91 -29.38
C LEU A 216 -24.33 5.45 -30.67
N ALA A 217 -23.77 6.52 -31.27
CA ALA A 217 -24.13 6.99 -32.60
C ALA A 217 -23.95 5.90 -33.67
N LEU A 218 -22.91 5.07 -33.56
CA LEU A 218 -22.70 3.89 -34.40
C LEU A 218 -23.83 2.84 -34.30
N ILE A 219 -24.40 2.63 -33.11
CA ILE A 219 -25.48 1.66 -32.87
C ILE A 219 -26.83 2.22 -33.32
N ALA A 220 -27.10 3.51 -33.05
CA ALA A 220 -28.32 4.18 -33.50
C ALA A 220 -28.37 4.27 -35.03
N PHE A 221 -27.26 4.66 -35.68
CA PHE A 221 -27.14 4.68 -37.12
C PHE A 221 -27.36 3.29 -37.71
N ALA A 222 -26.74 2.23 -37.17
CA ALA A 222 -26.90 0.86 -37.66
C ALA A 222 -28.34 0.29 -37.50
N LEU A 223 -29.09 0.72 -36.49
CA LEU A 223 -30.49 0.33 -36.28
C LEU A 223 -31.47 1.12 -37.17
N GLU A 224 -31.14 2.37 -37.53
CA GLU A 224 -32.00 3.25 -38.32
C GLU A 224 -31.93 2.95 -39.84
N ILE A 225 -30.83 2.37 -40.34
CA ILE A 225 -30.73 1.79 -41.70
C ILE A 225 -31.39 0.41 -41.85
N GLY A 226 -32.18 -0.01 -40.85
CA GLY A 226 -32.99 -1.23 -40.91
C GLY A 226 -33.97 -1.31 -42.09
N HIS A 227 -34.26 -0.23 -42.82
CA HIS A 227 -35.01 -0.27 -44.08
C HIS A 227 -34.57 0.78 -45.12
N THR A 228 -34.17 0.26 -46.29
CA THR A 228 -34.12 0.87 -47.63
C THR A 228 -33.31 2.16 -47.81
N ALA A 229 -32.06 2.03 -48.27
CA ALA A 229 -31.43 3.06 -49.08
C ALA A 229 -30.47 2.45 -50.12
N ASP A 230 -30.73 2.82 -51.37
CA ASP A 230 -29.91 2.55 -52.56
C ASP A 230 -28.47 3.05 -52.36
N THR A 231 -27.49 2.17 -52.60
CA THR A 231 -26.06 2.41 -52.29
C THR A 231 -25.29 3.06 -53.43
N THR A 232 -25.94 3.61 -54.45
CA THR A 232 -25.22 4.33 -55.51
C THR A 232 -24.98 5.78 -55.11
N GLY A 233 -23.82 6.04 -54.49
CA GLY A 233 -23.22 7.38 -54.48
C GLY A 233 -23.02 8.07 -53.13
N ARG A 234 -22.76 7.33 -52.05
CA ARG A 234 -22.28 7.94 -50.79
C ARG A 234 -21.15 7.15 -50.17
N ASP A 235 -20.09 7.87 -49.85
CA ASP A 235 -18.87 7.38 -49.23
C ASP A 235 -19.19 6.59 -47.95
N SER A 236 -18.42 5.52 -47.76
CA SER A 236 -18.58 4.55 -46.68
C SER A 236 -18.80 5.21 -45.30
N ILE A 237 -19.44 4.50 -44.38
CA ILE A 237 -19.54 4.84 -42.94
C ILE A 237 -18.17 5.26 -42.36
N GLY A 238 -17.06 4.77 -42.93
CA GLY A 238 -15.70 5.20 -42.58
C GLY A 238 -15.37 6.68 -42.84
N ALA A 239 -16.08 7.37 -43.73
CA ALA A 239 -15.92 8.81 -43.98
C ALA A 239 -16.61 9.66 -42.90
N TYR A 240 -17.79 9.24 -42.43
CA TYR A 240 -18.47 9.89 -41.30
C TYR A 240 -17.68 9.78 -39.98
N LEU A 241 -16.96 8.66 -39.79
CA LEU A 241 -16.09 8.45 -38.63
C LEU A 241 -14.78 9.25 -38.68
N ALA A 242 -14.41 9.78 -39.84
CA ALA A 242 -13.18 10.56 -39.99
C ALA A 242 -13.38 12.05 -39.65
N GLU A 243 -14.63 12.51 -39.48
CA GLU A 243 -14.96 13.93 -39.29
C GLU A 243 -15.40 14.30 -37.85
N GLU A 244 -15.67 13.33 -36.97
CA GLU A 244 -15.86 13.65 -35.55
C GLU A 244 -14.50 13.93 -34.88
N PRO A 245 -14.30 15.12 -34.30
CA PRO A 245 -13.06 15.39 -33.58
C PRO A 245 -12.95 14.39 -32.43
N ALA A 246 -11.82 13.68 -32.37
CA ALA A 246 -11.52 12.82 -31.25
C ALA A 246 -11.75 13.61 -29.95
N PRO A 247 -12.39 12.99 -28.92
CA PRO A 247 -12.62 13.69 -27.67
C PRO A 247 -11.28 14.21 -27.14
N PRO A 248 -11.26 15.42 -26.55
CA PRO A 248 -10.02 16.06 -26.14
C PRO A 248 -9.20 15.11 -25.27
N GLU A 249 -7.90 15.02 -25.54
CA GLU A 249 -6.99 14.24 -24.71
C GLU A 249 -7.10 14.74 -23.26
N PRO A 250 -7.40 13.86 -22.29
CA PRO A 250 -7.63 14.38 -20.97
C PRO A 250 -6.33 14.88 -20.30
N PRO A 251 -6.43 15.72 -19.27
CA PRO A 251 -5.29 16.48 -18.75
C PRO A 251 -4.45 15.68 -17.72
N TRP A 252 -4.31 14.36 -17.90
CA TRP A 252 -3.69 13.47 -16.90
C TRP A 252 -2.18 13.66 -16.73
N GLY A 253 -1.48 14.28 -17.70
CA GLY A 253 -0.02 14.40 -17.69
C GLY A 253 0.70 13.03 -17.59
N ASP A 254 1.97 13.03 -17.18
CA ASP A 254 2.79 11.81 -17.04
C ASP A 254 2.45 10.93 -15.82
N LYS A 255 1.31 11.14 -15.12
CA LYS A 255 0.96 10.35 -13.92
C LYS A 255 0.86 8.85 -14.19
N TYR A 256 0.39 8.50 -15.38
CA TYR A 256 0.36 7.11 -15.84
C TYR A 256 1.76 6.55 -16.15
N GLY A 257 2.72 7.41 -16.47
CA GLY A 257 4.12 7.02 -16.67
C GLY A 257 4.75 6.46 -15.39
N GLU A 258 4.38 6.99 -14.22
CA GLU A 258 4.84 6.42 -12.94
C GLU A 258 4.23 5.05 -12.66
N VAL A 259 2.94 4.86 -12.95
CA VAL A 259 2.28 3.54 -12.83
C VAL A 259 2.93 2.54 -13.79
N GLU A 260 3.17 2.94 -15.04
CA GLU A 260 3.87 2.11 -16.02
C GLU A 260 5.29 1.74 -15.56
N ARG A 261 6.03 2.68 -14.98
CA ARG A 261 7.36 2.43 -14.40
C ARG A 261 7.31 1.39 -13.29
N LEU A 262 6.30 1.45 -12.42
CA LEU A 262 6.10 0.44 -11.36
C LEU A 262 5.83 -0.94 -11.95
N TYR A 263 4.97 -1.06 -12.97
CA TYR A 263 4.72 -2.32 -13.67
C TYR A 263 6.00 -2.89 -14.30
N ARG A 264 6.80 -2.05 -14.99
CA ARG A 264 8.07 -2.47 -15.59
C ARG A 264 9.06 -2.97 -14.53
N ASN A 265 9.17 -2.25 -13.42
CA ASN A 265 10.04 -2.65 -12.30
C ASN A 265 9.60 -3.99 -11.68
N LEU A 266 8.30 -4.15 -11.44
CA LEU A 266 7.74 -5.36 -10.85
C LEU A 266 7.88 -6.58 -11.78
N LYS A 267 7.72 -6.38 -13.09
CA LYS A 267 7.97 -7.42 -14.08
C LYS A 267 9.43 -7.91 -14.02
N LEU A 268 10.39 -6.98 -14.06
CA LEU A 268 11.82 -7.31 -13.96
C LEU A 268 12.15 -8.01 -12.64
N ASN A 269 11.50 -7.62 -11.55
CA ASN A 269 11.64 -8.26 -10.25
C ASN A 269 11.20 -9.74 -10.28
N TYR A 270 10.00 -10.03 -10.79
CA TYR A 270 9.51 -11.40 -10.90
C TYR A 270 10.33 -12.25 -11.88
N GLU A 271 10.76 -11.68 -13.00
CA GLU A 271 11.66 -12.36 -13.95
C GLU A 271 13.00 -12.73 -13.28
N ALA A 272 13.58 -11.82 -12.50
CA ALA A 272 14.81 -12.07 -11.76
C ALA A 272 14.63 -13.14 -10.67
N ALA A 273 13.43 -13.24 -10.08
CA ALA A 273 13.06 -14.28 -9.12
C ALA A 273 12.68 -15.63 -9.78
N GLY A 274 12.61 -15.70 -11.11
CA GLY A 274 12.16 -16.90 -11.85
C GLY A 274 10.63 -17.14 -11.80
N ASP A 275 9.85 -16.16 -11.36
CA ASP A 275 8.39 -16.22 -11.28
C ASP A 275 7.76 -15.66 -12.58
N TYR A 276 7.94 -16.39 -13.67
CA TYR A 276 7.46 -15.98 -14.99
C TYR A 276 5.93 -15.90 -15.09
N LYS A 277 5.21 -16.61 -14.22
CA LYS A 277 3.74 -16.54 -14.18
C LYS A 277 3.30 -15.15 -13.72
N ASN A 278 3.76 -14.69 -12.57
CA ASN A 278 3.43 -13.36 -12.09
C ASN A 278 4.01 -12.29 -13.03
N ALA A 279 5.20 -12.48 -13.59
CA ALA A 279 5.76 -11.54 -14.58
C ALA A 279 4.85 -11.29 -15.81
N GLY A 280 4.06 -12.29 -16.23
CA GLY A 280 3.10 -12.17 -17.34
C GLY A 280 1.76 -11.52 -16.93
N ASP A 281 1.31 -11.76 -15.70
CA ASP A 281 0.06 -11.23 -15.16
C ASP A 281 0.11 -9.70 -14.95
N PHE A 282 1.30 -9.14 -14.69
CA PHE A 282 1.54 -7.70 -14.51
C PHE A 282 1.94 -7.03 -15.82
N HIS A 283 0.97 -6.47 -16.53
CA HIS A 283 1.19 -5.62 -17.71
C HIS A 283 0.40 -4.32 -17.62
N TYR A 284 1.00 -3.25 -18.14
CA TYR A 284 0.35 -1.96 -18.31
C TYR A 284 -0.47 -1.98 -19.61
N GLY A 285 -1.79 -1.74 -19.50
CA GLY A 285 -2.75 -1.84 -20.60
C GLY A 285 -4.21 -1.77 -20.14
#